data_AF-A0A2J8L5Z2-F1
#
_entry.id   AF-A0A2J8L5Z2-F1
#
_cell.length_a   1.000
_cell.length_b   1.000
_cell.length_c   1.000
_cell.angle_alpha   90.00
_cell.angle_beta   90.00
_cell.angle_gamma   90.00
#
_symmetry.space_group_name_H-M   'P 1'
#
loop_
_entity.id
_entity.type
_entity.pdbx_description
1 polymer ?
#
loop_
_entity_poly.entity_id
_entity_poly.type
_entity_poly.pdbx_seq_one_letter_code
_entity_poly.pdbx_strand_id
1 'polypeptide(L)'
;MKLNPQQAPLYGDCVVTVLLAEEDKVEDDVVFYLVFLGSTLRHCTSTRKVSSDTLETIAPGHDCCETVKVQLCASKEGLPVFVVAEEDFHFVQDEAYDAAQFLATSAGNQQALNFTRFLDQSGPPSGDVNSLDKKLVLAFRHLKLPAEWNVLGTDQSLH
;
A
#
# COMPACT_ATOMS: atom_id res chain seq x y z
N MET A 1 10.01 -7.24 -17.09
CA MET A 1 8.63 -7.09 -16.57
C MET A 1 8.20 -5.62 -16.51
N LYS A 2 6.89 -5.35 -16.34
CA LYS A 2 6.34 -4.00 -16.05
C LYS A 2 5.28 -4.09 -14.95
N LEU A 3 5.34 -3.18 -13.96
CA LEU A 3 4.39 -3.10 -12.86
C LEU A 3 3.32 -2.03 -13.12
N ASN A 4 2.06 -2.35 -12.81
CA ASN A 4 0.96 -1.39 -12.90
C ASN A 4 -0.05 -1.57 -11.73
N PRO A 5 -0.28 -0.55 -10.89
CA PRO A 5 0.45 0.72 -10.85
C PRO A 5 1.93 0.53 -10.46
N GLN A 6 2.78 1.52 -10.72
CA GLN A 6 4.20 1.52 -10.31
C GLN A 6 4.42 2.14 -8.91
N GLN A 7 3.34 2.31 -8.16
CA GLN A 7 3.36 2.84 -6.81
C GLN A 7 2.22 2.27 -5.96
N ALA A 8 2.41 2.23 -4.65
CA ALA A 8 1.39 1.90 -3.66
C ALA A 8 1.43 2.91 -2.51
N PRO A 9 0.29 3.15 -1.85
CA PRO A 9 0.28 3.85 -0.58
C PRO A 9 1.03 3.05 0.49
N LEU A 10 1.55 3.72 1.52
CA LEU A 10 2.24 3.06 2.66
C LEU A 10 1.41 1.95 3.33
N TYR A 11 0.08 2.09 3.36
CA TYR A 11 -0.80 1.07 3.94
C TYR A 11 -0.99 -0.18 3.06
N GLY A 12 -0.47 -0.19 1.82
CA GLY A 12 -0.57 -1.32 0.90
C GLY A 12 -1.99 -1.57 0.41
N ASP A 13 -2.35 -2.85 0.27
CA ASP A 13 -3.70 -3.33 -0.11
C ASP A 13 -4.18 -2.85 -1.50
N CYS A 14 -3.24 -2.54 -2.39
CA CYS A 14 -3.55 -2.28 -3.80
C CYS A 14 -3.18 -3.48 -4.66
N VAL A 15 -4.02 -3.77 -5.66
CA VAL A 15 -3.70 -4.79 -6.67
C VAL A 15 -2.60 -4.23 -7.58
N VAL A 16 -1.50 -4.96 -7.69
CA VAL A 16 -0.42 -4.68 -8.65
C VAL A 16 -0.44 -5.76 -9.71
N THR A 17 -0.62 -5.34 -10.94
CA THR A 17 -0.50 -6.18 -12.13
C THR A 17 0.96 -6.20 -12.59
N VAL A 18 1.47 -7.39 -12.88
CA VAL A 18 2.80 -7.60 -13.46
C VAL A 18 2.62 -8.11 -14.88
N LEU A 19 3.09 -7.34 -15.86
CA LEU A 19 3.18 -7.77 -17.24
C LEU A 19 4.58 -8.37 -17.48
N LEU A 20 4.62 -9.65 -17.84
CA LEU A 20 5.83 -10.38 -18.16
C LEU A 20 6.33 -9.99 -19.55
N ALA A 21 7.63 -9.73 -19.70
CA ALA A 21 8.24 -9.61 -21.03
C ALA A 21 8.35 -11.00 -21.68
N GLU A 22 8.58 -11.09 -22.99
CA GLU A 22 8.70 -12.39 -23.69
C GLU A 22 9.82 -13.25 -23.08
N GLU A 23 10.92 -12.61 -22.69
CA GLU A 23 12.05 -13.23 -22.01
C GLU A 23 11.74 -13.71 -20.57
N ASP A 24 10.70 -13.17 -19.94
CA ASP A 24 10.30 -13.51 -18.57
C ASP A 24 9.25 -14.63 -18.54
N LYS A 25 8.71 -15.03 -19.69
CA LYS A 25 7.69 -16.08 -19.79
C LYS A 25 8.33 -17.45 -19.55
N VAL A 26 7.79 -18.17 -18.58
CA VAL A 26 8.27 -19.51 -18.20
C VAL A 26 7.12 -20.52 -18.27
N GLU A 27 7.47 -21.80 -18.23
CA GLU A 27 6.55 -22.95 -18.27
C GLU A 27 5.46 -22.86 -17.17
N ASP A 28 4.34 -23.56 -17.39
CA ASP A 28 3.17 -23.48 -16.50
C ASP A 28 3.37 -24.09 -15.10
N ASP A 29 4.45 -24.83 -14.87
CA ASP A 29 4.80 -25.41 -13.56
C ASP A 29 5.66 -24.48 -12.69
N VAL A 30 5.87 -23.23 -13.13
CA VAL A 30 6.61 -22.21 -12.39
C VAL A 30 5.67 -21.36 -11.53
N VAL A 31 6.02 -21.20 -10.26
CA VAL A 31 5.36 -20.27 -9.33
C VAL A 31 6.20 -19.00 -9.21
N PHE A 32 5.56 -17.85 -9.41
CA PHE A 32 6.22 -16.55 -9.30
C PHE A 32 5.94 -15.88 -7.95
N TYR A 33 6.96 -15.18 -7.46
CA TYR A 33 6.90 -14.33 -6.27
C TYR A 33 7.45 -12.95 -6.61
N LEU A 34 6.92 -11.91 -5.95
CA LEU A 34 7.52 -10.58 -5.97
C LEU A 34 8.23 -10.32 -4.65
N VAL A 35 9.47 -9.84 -4.74
CA VAL A 35 10.26 -9.43 -3.58
C VAL A 35 10.52 -7.93 -3.66
N PHE A 36 9.92 -7.16 -2.76
CA PHE A 36 10.11 -5.71 -2.63
C PHE A 36 11.29 -5.46 -1.68
N LEU A 37 12.34 -4.82 -2.17
CA LEU A 37 13.58 -4.55 -1.46
C LEU A 37 13.65 -3.06 -1.10
N GLY A 38 13.14 -2.71 0.09
CA GLY A 38 13.28 -1.38 0.66
C GLY A 38 14.49 -1.22 1.56
N SER A 39 14.68 -0.01 2.05
CA SER A 39 15.81 0.39 2.89
C SER A 39 15.78 -0.28 4.27
N THR A 40 14.59 -0.42 4.87
CA THR A 40 14.37 -1.00 6.21
C THR A 40 13.63 -2.34 6.16
N LEU A 41 12.80 -2.55 5.13
CA LEU A 41 11.94 -3.73 5.00
C LEU A 41 12.18 -4.48 3.70
N ARG A 42 12.02 -5.80 3.76
CA ARG A 42 11.95 -6.69 2.60
C ARG A 42 10.67 -7.49 2.66
N HIS A 43 9.84 -7.35 1.62
CA HIS A 43 8.54 -8.03 1.54
C HIS A 43 8.57 -9.09 0.46
N CYS A 44 8.03 -10.27 0.75
CA CYS A 44 7.82 -11.32 -0.25
C CYS A 44 6.32 -11.56 -0.39
N THR A 45 5.79 -11.43 -1.60
CA THR A 45 4.38 -11.66 -1.89
C THR A 45 4.22 -12.75 -2.95
N SER A 46 3.20 -13.59 -2.76
CA SER A 46 2.78 -14.54 -3.79
C SER A 46 2.12 -13.79 -4.95
N THR A 47 2.18 -14.40 -6.13
CA THR A 47 1.45 -13.92 -7.31
C THR A 47 0.34 -14.88 -7.70
N ARG A 48 -0.66 -14.37 -8.40
CA ARG A 48 -1.71 -15.13 -9.07
C ARG A 48 -1.58 -14.91 -10.56
N LYS A 49 -1.44 -15.99 -11.33
CA LYS A 49 -1.46 -15.93 -12.80
C LYS A 49 -2.89 -15.68 -13.28
N VAL A 50 -3.10 -14.64 -14.07
CA VAL A 50 -4.41 -14.26 -14.63
C VAL A 50 -4.49 -14.56 -16.13
N SER A 51 -3.35 -14.46 -16.83
CA SER A 51 -3.18 -14.88 -18.22
C SER A 51 -1.79 -15.48 -18.43
N SER A 52 -1.43 -15.82 -19.66
CA SER A 52 -0.10 -16.32 -20.01
C SER A 52 1.04 -15.33 -19.72
N ASP A 53 0.74 -14.02 -19.72
CA ASP A 53 1.70 -12.93 -19.59
C ASP A 53 1.42 -11.99 -18.42
N THR A 54 0.31 -12.19 -17.69
CA THR A 54 -0.13 -11.28 -16.64
C THR A 54 -0.26 -12.00 -15.31
N LEU A 55 0.42 -11.45 -14.30
CA LEU A 55 0.28 -11.83 -12.90
C LEU A 55 -0.37 -10.70 -12.11
N GLU A 56 -0.97 -11.06 -10.97
CA GLU A 56 -1.45 -10.11 -9.98
C GLU A 56 -0.87 -10.43 -8.61
N THR A 57 -0.61 -9.40 -7.83
CA THR A 57 -0.30 -9.50 -6.39
C THR A 57 -0.98 -8.37 -5.64
N ILE A 58 -0.95 -8.42 -4.31
CA ILE A 58 -1.35 -7.31 -3.46
C ILE A 58 -0.08 -6.67 -2.90
N ALA A 59 0.06 -5.35 -3.09
CA ALA A 59 1.20 -4.62 -2.54
C ALA A 59 1.19 -4.69 -1.00
N PRO A 60 2.34 -4.96 -0.37
CA PRO A 60 2.45 -5.00 1.09
C PRO A 60 2.35 -3.58 1.67
N GLY A 61 2.03 -3.48 2.96
CA GLY A 61 2.25 -2.24 3.71
C GLY A 61 3.75 -1.99 3.92
N HIS A 62 4.16 -0.73 3.91
CA HIS A 62 5.56 -0.31 4.01
C HIS A 62 5.72 0.88 4.95
N ASP A 63 6.84 0.99 5.64
CA ASP A 63 6.99 1.87 6.80
C ASP A 63 7.45 3.30 6.47
N CYS A 64 7.91 3.56 5.24
CA CYS A 64 8.33 4.89 4.80
C CYS A 64 8.12 5.11 3.29
N CYS A 65 8.16 6.38 2.88
CA CYS A 65 8.12 6.72 1.46
C CYS A 65 9.49 6.51 0.83
N GLU A 66 9.60 5.56 -0.10
CA GLU A 66 10.83 5.30 -0.83
C GLU A 66 10.58 4.61 -2.18
N THR A 67 11.57 4.70 -3.05
CA THR A 67 11.66 3.87 -4.25
C THR A 67 12.37 2.57 -3.88
N VAL A 68 11.70 1.45 -4.07
CA VAL A 68 12.22 0.11 -3.80
C VAL A 68 12.50 -0.61 -5.11
N LYS A 69 13.45 -1.55 -5.07
CA LYS A 69 13.65 -2.50 -6.17
C LYS A 69 12.69 -3.68 -5.97
N VAL A 70 11.90 -4.02 -6.98
CA VAL A 70 11.04 -5.20 -6.97
C VAL A 70 11.65 -6.26 -7.86
N GLN A 71 11.91 -7.44 -7.31
CA GLN A 71 12.40 -8.60 -8.05
C GLN A 71 11.26 -9.58 -8.32
N LEU A 72 11.15 -10.04 -9.56
CA LEU A 72 10.33 -11.18 -9.93
C LEU A 72 11.16 -12.46 -9.81
N CYS A 73 10.73 -13.33 -8.91
CA CYS A 73 11.41 -14.59 -8.61
C CYS A 73 10.58 -15.76 -9.14
N ALA A 74 11.22 -16.64 -9.91
CA ALA A 74 10.64 -17.88 -10.42
C ALA A 74 11.08 -19.07 -9.54
N SER A 75 10.12 -19.89 -9.13
CA SER A 75 10.34 -21.12 -8.37
C SER A 75 9.71 -22.31 -9.08
N LYS A 76 10.47 -23.40 -9.21
CA LYS A 76 10.03 -24.67 -9.79
C LYS A 76 10.51 -25.79 -8.89
N GLU A 77 9.67 -26.82 -8.71
CA GLU A 77 9.97 -27.93 -7.79
C GLU A 77 11.31 -28.59 -8.15
N GLY A 78 12.15 -28.82 -7.14
CA GLY A 78 13.48 -29.44 -7.32
C GLY A 78 14.56 -28.52 -7.90
N LEU A 79 14.24 -27.26 -8.21
CA LEU A 79 15.19 -26.27 -8.73
C LEU A 79 15.37 -25.09 -7.75
N PRO A 80 16.54 -24.42 -7.77
CA PRO A 80 16.73 -23.16 -7.05
C PRO A 80 15.76 -22.08 -7.52
N VAL A 81 15.51 -21.09 -6.66
CA VAL A 81 14.76 -19.88 -7.04
C VAL A 81 15.68 -18.93 -7.80
N PHE A 82 15.19 -18.37 -8.89
CA PHE A 82 15.94 -17.42 -9.72
C PHE A 82 15.21 -16.09 -9.84
N VAL A 83 15.96 -14.99 -9.82
CA VAL A 83 15.45 -13.68 -10.20
C VAL A 83 15.44 -13.61 -11.72
N VAL A 84 14.26 -13.35 -12.30
CA VAL A 84 14.09 -13.30 -13.77
C VAL A 84 13.95 -11.87 -14.29
N ALA A 85 13.43 -10.95 -13.47
CA ALA A 85 13.30 -9.55 -13.82
C ALA A 85 13.33 -8.65 -12.58
N GLU A 86 13.61 -7.37 -12.79
CA GLU A 86 13.52 -6.35 -11.76
C GLU A 86 12.87 -5.06 -12.29
N GLU A 87 12.22 -4.30 -11.42
CA GLU A 87 11.61 -3.01 -11.74
C GLU A 87 11.59 -2.10 -10.49
N ASP A 88 11.55 -0.79 -10.68
CA ASP A 88 11.38 0.17 -9.59
C ASP A 88 9.90 0.31 -9.20
N PHE A 89 9.64 0.48 -7.91
CA PHE A 89 8.30 0.68 -7.36
C PHE A 89 8.33 1.70 -6.23
N HIS A 90 7.28 2.53 -6.11
CA HIS A 90 7.28 3.64 -5.17
C HIS A 90 6.25 3.42 -4.05
N PHE A 91 6.70 3.48 -2.81
CA PHE A 91 5.81 3.62 -1.66
C PHE A 91 5.61 5.11 -1.38
N VAL A 92 4.34 5.54 -1.29
CA VAL A 92 3.99 6.97 -1.18
C VAL A 92 2.98 7.21 -0.05
N GLN A 93 3.00 8.42 0.48
CA GLN A 93 1.90 8.97 1.26
C GLN A 93 0.89 9.58 0.29
N ASP A 94 -0.33 9.05 0.31
CA ASP A 94 -1.43 9.57 -0.47
C ASP A 94 -2.34 10.43 0.42
N GLU A 95 -3.33 11.07 -0.21
CA GLU A 95 -4.27 11.95 0.48
C GLU A 95 -5.05 11.23 1.61
N ALA A 96 -5.29 9.92 1.49
CA ALA A 96 -5.95 9.14 2.53
C ALA A 96 -5.04 8.96 3.75
N TYR A 97 -3.73 8.73 3.55
CA TYR A 97 -2.76 8.71 4.63
C TYR A 97 -2.67 10.07 5.34
N ASP A 98 -2.60 11.16 4.58
CA ASP A 98 -2.54 12.52 5.13
C ASP A 98 -3.80 12.86 5.93
N ALA A 99 -4.97 12.51 5.40
CA ALA A 99 -6.24 12.68 6.08
C ALA A 99 -6.32 11.83 7.37
N ALA A 100 -5.86 10.58 7.33
CA ALA A 100 -5.81 9.74 8.53
C ALA A 100 -4.87 10.34 9.60
N GLN A 101 -3.69 10.82 9.21
CA GLN A 101 -2.75 11.47 10.13
C GLN A 101 -3.35 12.74 10.73
N PHE A 102 -4.00 13.58 9.93
CA PHE A 102 -4.70 14.78 10.39
C PHE A 102 -5.79 14.43 11.41
N LEU A 103 -6.64 13.46 11.08
CA LEU A 103 -7.75 13.03 11.94
C LEU A 103 -7.23 12.42 13.25
N ALA A 104 -6.16 11.61 13.18
CA ALA A 104 -5.53 11.04 14.35
C ALA A 104 -4.95 12.12 15.27
N THR A 105 -4.25 13.11 14.71
CA THR A 105 -3.65 14.23 15.45
C THR A 105 -4.72 15.16 16.04
N SER A 106 -5.88 15.26 15.39
CA SER A 106 -6.98 16.13 15.78
C SER A 106 -8.00 15.46 16.72
N ALA A 107 -7.77 14.22 17.15
CA ALA A 107 -8.66 13.51 18.06
C ALA A 107 -8.89 14.33 19.35
N GLY A 108 -10.16 14.53 19.73
CA GLY A 108 -10.56 15.39 20.86
C GLY A 108 -10.50 16.90 20.61
N ASN A 109 -9.88 17.38 19.52
CA ASN A 109 -9.81 18.81 19.20
C ASN A 109 -10.98 19.24 18.30
N GLN A 110 -12.08 19.67 18.92
CA GLN A 110 -13.29 20.08 18.21
C GLN A 110 -13.05 21.26 17.25
N GLN A 111 -12.12 22.17 17.55
CA GLN A 111 -11.80 23.30 16.66
C GLN A 111 -11.12 22.81 15.38
N ALA A 112 -10.13 21.92 15.48
CA ALA A 112 -9.45 21.33 14.33
C ALA A 112 -10.42 20.50 13.47
N LEU A 113 -11.31 19.73 14.09
CA LEU A 113 -12.32 18.95 13.37
C LEU A 113 -13.44 19.82 12.78
N ASN A 114 -13.70 21.01 13.31
CA ASN A 114 -14.59 21.96 12.64
C ASN A 114 -13.98 22.46 11.31
N PHE A 115 -12.65 22.44 11.13
CA PHE A 115 -12.03 22.76 9.85
C PHE A 115 -12.26 21.70 8.78
N THR A 116 -12.47 20.43 9.14
CA THR A 116 -12.75 19.38 8.12
C THR A 116 -14.12 19.54 7.49
N ARG A 117 -15.07 20.25 8.12
CA ARG A 117 -16.35 20.63 7.50
C ARG A 117 -16.19 21.52 6.27
N PHE A 118 -15.06 22.23 6.13
CA PHE A 118 -14.78 22.98 4.90
C PHE A 118 -14.29 22.06 3.77
N LEU A 119 -13.79 20.86 4.07
CA LEU A 119 -13.39 19.88 3.06
C LEU A 119 -14.62 19.28 2.35
N ASP A 120 -15.79 19.27 3.01
CA ASP A 120 -17.08 18.88 2.42
C ASP A 120 -17.47 19.81 1.25
N GLN A 121 -16.99 21.06 1.25
CA GLN A 121 -17.22 22.03 0.17
C GLN A 121 -16.22 21.89 -0.98
N SER A 122 -15.08 21.23 -0.76
CA SER A 122 -14.04 20.95 -1.77
C SER A 122 -14.00 19.48 -2.22
N GLY A 123 -14.93 18.65 -1.73
CA GLY A 123 -14.96 17.23 -2.02
C GLY A 123 -15.20 16.94 -3.51
N PRO A 124 -14.64 15.84 -4.05
CA PRO A 124 -14.90 15.43 -5.43
C PRO A 124 -16.41 15.20 -5.62
N PRO A 125 -17.05 15.71 -6.70
CA PRO A 125 -18.50 15.87 -6.82
C PRO A 125 -19.33 14.57 -6.87
N SER A 126 -18.74 13.40 -6.65
CA SER A 126 -19.37 12.08 -6.56
C SER A 126 -18.32 10.94 -6.40
N GLY A 127 -17.17 11.22 -5.79
CA GLY A 127 -16.18 10.17 -5.53
C GLY A 127 -16.76 9.12 -4.59
N ASP A 128 -16.56 7.82 -4.89
CA ASP A 128 -17.06 6.71 -4.08
C ASP A 128 -16.60 6.84 -2.62
N VAL A 129 -17.46 7.42 -1.78
CA VAL A 129 -17.21 7.66 -0.35
C VAL A 129 -16.82 6.35 0.34
N ASN A 130 -17.31 5.21 -0.14
CA ASN A 130 -16.93 3.90 0.40
C ASN A 130 -15.48 3.53 0.06
N SER A 131 -14.99 3.92 -1.11
CA SER A 131 -13.59 3.73 -1.50
C SER A 131 -12.67 4.59 -0.62
N LEU A 132 -13.05 5.86 -0.38
CA LEU A 132 -12.32 6.73 0.52
C LEU A 132 -12.32 6.21 1.96
N ASP A 133 -13.47 5.76 2.48
CA ASP A 133 -13.60 5.18 3.81
C ASP A 133 -12.68 3.96 4.00
N LYS A 134 -12.69 3.03 3.03
CA LYS A 134 -11.78 1.87 3.04
C LYS A 134 -10.31 2.29 3.09
N LYS A 135 -9.89 3.24 2.26
CA LYS A 135 -8.52 3.75 2.25
C LYS A 135 -8.16 4.42 3.57
N LEU A 136 -9.06 5.22 4.15
CA LEU A 136 -8.87 5.85 5.44
C LEU A 136 -8.71 4.82 6.56
N VAL A 137 -9.54 3.77 6.59
CA VAL A 137 -9.43 2.69 7.58
C VAL A 137 -8.07 1.98 7.47
N LEU A 138 -7.62 1.69 6.25
CA LEU A 138 -6.30 1.07 6.01
C LEU A 138 -5.17 2.01 6.44
N ALA A 139 -5.24 3.28 6.08
CA ALA A 139 -4.28 4.30 6.49
C ALA A 139 -4.20 4.43 8.01
N PHE A 140 -5.34 4.54 8.71
CA PHE A 140 -5.41 4.61 10.16
C PHE A 140 -4.76 3.40 10.85
N ARG A 141 -5.01 2.19 10.34
CA ARG A 141 -4.37 0.96 10.84
C ARG A 141 -2.86 0.97 10.66
N HIS A 142 -2.36 1.68 9.66
CA HIS A 142 -0.94 1.80 9.38
C HIS A 142 -0.24 2.88 10.22
N LEU A 143 -0.99 3.83 10.78
CA LEU A 143 -0.40 4.87 11.62
C LEU A 143 0.24 4.28 12.89
N LYS A 144 1.43 4.78 13.22
CA LYS A 144 2.11 4.49 14.49
C LYS A 144 1.57 5.43 15.56
N LEU A 145 0.42 5.08 16.13
CA LEU A 145 -0.24 5.88 17.18
C LEU A 145 0.37 5.57 18.56
N PRO A 146 0.50 6.57 19.45
CA PRO A 146 0.86 6.34 20.86
C PRO A 146 -0.12 5.40 21.56
N ALA A 147 0.34 4.70 22.60
CA ALA A 147 -0.50 3.72 23.31
C ALA A 147 -1.72 4.36 24.00
N GLU A 148 -1.59 5.62 24.40
CA GLU A 148 -2.62 6.45 25.02
C GLU A 148 -3.59 7.09 24.01
N TRP A 149 -3.33 6.93 22.71
CA TRP A 149 -4.17 7.52 21.69
C TRP A 149 -5.58 6.94 21.73
N ASN A 150 -6.58 7.82 21.71
CA ASN A 150 -7.98 7.46 21.63
C ASN A 150 -8.79 8.59 20.97
N VAL A 151 -10.01 8.28 20.52
CA VAL A 151 -10.86 9.21 19.76
C VAL A 151 -11.32 10.42 20.59
N LEU A 152 -11.34 10.32 21.92
CA LEU A 152 -11.70 11.41 22.83
C LEU A 152 -10.55 12.42 23.03
N GLY A 153 -9.34 12.09 22.56
CA GLY A 153 -8.15 12.90 22.75
C GLY A 153 -7.43 12.63 24.06
N THR A 154 -6.38 13.41 24.32
CA THR A 154 -5.51 13.28 25.51
C THR A 154 -5.90 14.21 26.66
N ASP A 155 -7.03 14.92 26.55
CA ASP A 155 -7.44 15.92 27.51
C ASP A 155 -7.95 15.26 28.81
N GLN A 156 -7.04 15.13 29.78
CA GLN A 156 -7.33 14.64 31.13
C GLN A 156 -7.92 15.73 32.04
N SER A 157 -8.46 16.83 31.50
CA SER A 157 -9.05 17.92 32.28
C SER A 157 -10.49 17.65 32.76
N LEU A 158 -10.92 16.38 32.79
CA LEU A 158 -12.16 15.94 33.43
C LEU A 158 -11.85 15.30 34.80
N HIS A 159 -11.40 16.12 35.75
CA HIS A 159 -11.40 15.83 37.18
C HIS A 159 -11.78 17.08 37.98
#